data_AF-A0A1Q6T1Z4-F1
#
_entry.id   AF-A0A1Q6T1Z4-F1
#
_cell.length_a   1.000
_cell.length_b   1.000
_cell.length_c   1.000
_cell.angle_alpha   90.00
_cell.angle_beta   90.00
_cell.angle_gamma   90.00
#
_symmetry.space_group_name_H-M   'P 1'
#
loop_
_entity.id
_entity.type
_entity.pdbx_description
1 polymer ?
#
loop_
_entity_poly.entity_id
_entity_poly.type
_entity_poly.pdbx_seq_one_letter_code
_entity_poly.pdbx_strand_id
1 'polypeptide(L)' 'MGNTSPIQFFRQVKQEVKKVTWPSKKEVMRATIMVMVIVAIASTFFFFVDMIFAAIVSSIFKY' A
#
# COMPACT_ATOMS: atom_id res chain seq x y z
N MET A 1 36.61 23.18 -5.22
CA MET A 1 35.21 22.78 -5.00
C MET A 1 34.36 23.42 -6.08
N GLY A 2 34.20 22.73 -7.21
CA GLY A 2 33.60 23.31 -8.42
C GLY A 2 32.10 23.08 -8.44
N ASN A 3 31.35 24.19 -8.37
CA ASN A 3 29.92 24.34 -8.65
C ASN A 3 29.30 23.15 -9.37
N THR A 4 28.37 22.43 -8.73
CA THR A 4 27.47 21.49 -9.41
C THR A 4 26.63 22.29 -10.40
N SER A 5 27.18 22.49 -11.60
CA SER A 5 26.48 23.13 -12.71
C SER A 5 25.13 22.42 -12.83
N PRO A 6 23.99 23.12 -12.85
CA PRO A 6 22.67 22.51 -12.94
C PRO A 6 22.59 21.46 -14.07
N ILE A 7 23.31 21.70 -15.17
CA ILE A 7 23.45 20.77 -16.30
C ILE A 7 24.11 19.43 -15.92
N GLN A 8 25.11 19.41 -15.05
CA GLN A 8 25.72 18.16 -14.55
C GLN A 8 24.78 17.40 -13.62
N PHE A 9 24.03 18.10 -12.76
CA PHE A 9 23.04 17.50 -11.88
C PHE A 9 21.94 16.79 -12.68
N PHE A 10 21.39 17.44 -13.72
CA PHE A 10 20.42 16.77 -14.62
C PHE A 10 21.00 15.54 -15.30
N ARG A 11 22.29 15.56 -15.66
CA ARG A 11 22.97 14.42 -16.27
C ARG A 11 23.09 13.24 -15.30
N GLN A 12 23.42 13.52 -14.04
CA GLN A 12 23.47 12.53 -12.96
C GLN A 12 22.08 11.96 -12.65
N VAL A 13 21.05 12.81 -12.52
CA VAL A 13 19.65 12.36 -12.31
C VAL A 13 19.18 11.46 -13.46
N LYS A 14 19.47 11.82 -14.72
CA LYS A 14 19.14 10.96 -15.87
C LYS A 14 19.86 9.60 -15.81
N GLN A 15 21.08 9.54 -15.27
CA GLN A 15 21.81 8.29 -15.09
C GLN A 15 21.19 7.42 -13.98
N GLU A 16 20.75 8.01 -12.88
CA GLU A 16 20.08 7.30 -11.78
C GLU A 16 18.67 6.83 -12.17
N VAL A 17 17.90 7.66 -12.88
CA VAL A 17 16.58 7.29 -13.39
C VAL A 17 16.64 6.09 -14.34
N LYS A 18 17.73 5.94 -15.12
CA LYS A 18 17.92 4.75 -15.97
C LYS A 18 18.13 3.46 -15.20
N LYS A 19 18.54 3.51 -13.93
CA LYS A 19 18.67 2.33 -13.06
C LYS A 19 17.33 1.92 -12.44
N VAL A 20 16.29 2.76 -12.56
CA VAL A 20 14.96 2.45 -12.06
C VAL A 20 14.32 1.37 -12.94
N THR A 21 14.29 0.14 -12.44
CA THR A 21 13.58 -0.97 -13.05
C THR A 21 12.11 -0.89 -12.65
N TRP A 22 11.27 -0.36 -13.54
CA TRP A 22 9.84 -0.34 -13.31
C TRP A 22 9.25 -1.76 -13.45
N PRO A 23 8.33 -2.14 -12.54
CA PRO A 23 7.66 -3.43 -12.62
C PRO A 23 6.81 -3.51 -13.89
N SER A 24 6.76 -4.71 -14.46
CA SER A 24 5.87 -5.02 -15.57
C SER A 24 4.40 -4.91 -15.14
N LYS A 25 3.50 -4.63 -16.10
CA LYS A 25 2.05 -4.60 -15.85
C LYS A 25 1.54 -5.88 -15.16
N LYS A 26 2.17 -7.02 -15.44
CA LYS A 26 1.84 -8.32 -14.84
C LYS A 26 2.23 -8.39 -13.37
N GLU A 27 3.38 -7.83 -12.98
CA GLU A 27 3.81 -7.77 -11.57
C GLU A 27 2.92 -6.86 -10.75
N VAL A 28 2.58 -5.69 -11.30
CA VAL A 28 1.63 -4.76 -10.66
C VAL A 28 0.29 -5.45 -10.44
N MET A 29 -0.25 -6.15 -11.45
CA MET A 29 -1.52 -6.86 -11.32
C MET A 29 -1.46 -7.96 -10.25
N ARG A 30 -0.37 -8.74 -10.19
CA ARG A 30 -0.19 -9.77 -9.16
C ARG A 30 -0.13 -9.17 -7.76
N ALA A 31 0.62 -8.08 -7.58
CA ALA A 31 0.71 -7.39 -6.31
C ALA A 31 -0.66 -6.85 -5.86
N THR A 32 -1.43 -6.24 -6.77
CA THR A 32 -2.80 -5.78 -6.49
C THR A 32 -3.72 -6.92 -6.07
N ILE A 33 -3.70 -8.05 -6.77
CA ILE A 33 -4.52 -9.21 -6.42
C ILE A 33 -4.15 -9.73 -5.02
N MET A 34 -2.86 -9.84 -4.72
CA MET A 34 -2.39 -10.27 -3.39
C MET A 34 -2.92 -9.34 -2.29
N VAL A 35 -2.84 -8.02 -2.48
CA VAL A 35 -3.36 -7.04 -1.53
C VAL A 35 -4.88 -7.18 -1.38
N MET A 36 -5.62 -7.34 -2.48
CA MET A 36 -7.07 -7.53 -2.43
C MET A 36 -7.47 -8.75 -1.60
N VAL A 37 -6.75 -9.87 -1.72
CA VAL A 37 -7.01 -11.08 -0.93
C VAL A 37 -6.81 -10.81 0.57
N ILE A 38 -5.69 -10.18 0.94
CA ILE A 38 -5.39 -9.88 2.35
C ILE A 38 -6.44 -8.91 2.92
N VAL A 39 -6.81 -7.88 2.16
CA VAL A 39 -7.85 -6.91 2.55
C VAL A 39 -9.20 -7.60 2.72
N ALA A 40 -9.58 -8.50 1.82
CA ALA A 40 -10.84 -9.25 1.93
C ALA A 40 -10.89 -10.13 3.18
N ILE A 41 -9.78 -10.78 3.54
CA ILE A 41 -9.69 -11.60 4.76
C ILE A 41 -9.77 -10.69 6.00
N ALA A 42 -8.99 -9.62 6.03
CA ALA A 42 -8.96 -8.69 7.16
C ALA A 42 -10.33 -8.01 7.37
N SER A 43 -10.97 -7.53 6.30
CA SER A 43 -12.29 -6.89 6.38
C SER A 43 -13.36 -7.87 6.88
N THR A 44 -13.33 -9.12 6.41
CA THR A 44 -14.25 -10.17 6.88
C THR A 44 -14.06 -10.42 8.38
N PHE A 45 -12.80 -10.53 8.84
CA PHE A 45 -12.51 -10.69 10.26
C PHE A 45 -13.03 -9.53 11.11
N PHE A 46 -12.71 -8.28 10.72
CA PHE A 46 -13.19 -7.10 11.43
C PHE A 46 -14.71 -7.01 11.46
N PHE A 47 -15.38 -7.32 10.34
CA PHE A 47 -16.83 -7.36 10.29
C PHE A 47 -17.46 -8.29 11.34
N PHE A 48 -16.92 -9.51 11.49
CA PHE A 48 -17.41 -10.43 12.53
C PHE A 48 -17.13 -9.93 13.94
N VAL A 49 -15.94 -9.37 14.16
CA VAL A 49 -15.56 -8.80 15.46
C VAL A 49 -16.50 -7.66 15.82
N ASP A 50 -16.74 -6.72 14.92
CA ASP A 50 -17.64 -5.58 15.12
C ASP A 50 -19.06 -6.05 15.43
N MET A 51 -19.54 -7.10 14.76
CA MET A 51 -20.86 -7.69 15.03
C MET A 51 -20.96 -8.25 16.46
N ILE A 52 -19.92 -8.95 16.93
CA ILE A 52 -19.86 -9.48 18.29
C ILE A 52 -19.84 -8.34 19.31
N PHE A 53 -18.99 -7.33 19.10
CA PHE A 53 -18.93 -6.16 19.96
C PHE A 53 -20.26 -5.41 20.01
N ALA A 54 -20.92 -5.20 18.87
CA ALA A 54 -22.22 -4.55 18.80
C ALA A 54 -23.30 -5.34 19.57
N ALA A 55 -23.29 -6.67 19.45
CA ALA A 55 -24.21 -7.53 20.21
C ALA A 55 -23.98 -7.41 21.72
N ILE A 56 -22.71 -7.46 22.17
CA ILE A 56 -22.36 -7.33 23.60
C ILE A 56 -22.80 -5.98 24.14
N VAL A 57 -22.46 -4.88 23.45
CA VAL A 57 -22.82 -3.53 23.88
C VAL A 57 -24.34 -3.37 23.93
N SER A 58 -25.07 -3.90 22.93
CA SER A 58 -26.53 -3.86 22.92
C SER A 58 -27.13 -4.65 24.09
N SER A 59 -26.58 -5.82 24.43
CA SER A 59 -27.03 -6.60 25.59
C SER A 59 -26.83 -5.86 26.91
N ILE A 60 -25.72 -5.13 27.07
CA ILE A 60 -25.45 -4.33 28.27
C ILE A 60 -26.40 -3.14 28.38
N PHE A 61 -26.64 -2.40 27.30
CA PHE A 61 -27.53 -1.22 27.32
C PHE A 61 -29.02 -1.57 27.41
N LYS A 62 -29.40 -2.78 26.98
CA LYS A 62 -30.79 -3.25 27.03
C LYS A 62 -31.17 -3.82 28.41
N TYR A 63 -30.19 -4.07 29.27
CA TYR A 63 -30.36 -4.42 30.68
C TYR A 63 -30.16 -3.19 31.56
#